data_AF-A0A194W2B4-F1
#
_entry.id   AF-A0A194W2B4-F1
#
_cell.length_a   1.000
_cell.length_b   1.000
_cell.length_c   1.000
_cell.angle_alpha   90.00
_cell.angle_beta   90.00
_cell.angle_gamma   90.00
#
_symmetry.space_group_name_H-M   'P 1'
#
loop_
_entity.id
_entity.type
_entity.pdbx_description
1 polymer ?
#
loop_
_entity_poly.entity_id
_entity_poly.type
_entity_poly.pdbx_seq_one_letter_code
_entity_poly.pdbx_strand_id
1 'polypeptide(L)'
;MSGFTKEERSIGWNVLIYFNEDEAKFTGIWQSKDVVRVVDMVHDLELCFVFEAPGPDATVWQPALLRKSINPTGSTLIVLDAQDRRAIPTPASDQEDRYFYVFHSSQCTR
;
A
#
# COMPACT_ATOMS: atom_id res chain seq x y z
N MET A 1 9.84 24.05 15.84
CA MET A 1 10.53 22.99 15.08
C MET A 1 9.92 22.97 13.69
N SER A 2 10.64 23.39 12.65
CA SER A 2 10.17 23.20 11.28
C SER A 2 10.25 21.71 10.97
N GLY A 3 9.11 21.02 10.96
CA GLY A 3 9.05 19.65 10.47
C GLY A 3 9.27 19.61 8.96
N PHE A 4 9.66 18.46 8.45
CA PHE A 4 9.76 18.24 7.00
C PHE A 4 8.41 18.47 6.31
N THR A 5 8.45 19.10 5.13
CA THR A 5 7.26 19.23 4.29
C THR A 5 6.78 17.85 3.82
N LYS A 6 5.58 17.79 3.22
CA LYS A 6 5.07 16.53 2.66
C LYS A 6 5.97 16.08 1.50
N GLU A 7 6.45 17.02 0.71
CA GLU A 7 7.30 16.82 -0.45
C GLU A 7 8.66 16.26 -0.03
N GLU A 8 9.29 16.85 0.99
CA GLU A 8 10.57 16.39 1.55
C GLU A 8 10.47 14.98 2.12
N ARG A 9 9.38 14.68 2.86
CA ARG A 9 9.13 13.32 3.35
C ARG A 9 8.94 12.33 2.20
N SER A 10 8.31 12.76 1.11
CA SER A 10 8.03 11.90 -0.03
C SER A 10 9.27 11.46 -0.82
N ILE A 11 10.41 12.13 -0.62
CA ILE A 11 11.71 11.78 -1.21
C ILE A 11 12.34 10.61 -0.45
N GLY A 12 12.06 10.48 0.84
CA GLY A 12 12.63 9.45 1.70
C GLY A 12 11.84 8.15 1.74
N TRP A 13 10.84 7.96 0.88
CA TRP A 13 10.07 6.71 0.84
C TRP A 13 10.71 5.70 -0.10
N ASN A 14 10.68 4.42 0.27
CA ASN A 14 11.10 3.31 -0.59
C ASN A 14 9.95 2.34 -0.90
N VAL A 15 8.79 2.52 -0.28
CA VAL A 15 7.53 1.88 -0.65
C VAL A 15 6.56 2.97 -1.05
N LEU A 16 6.15 2.96 -2.31
CA LEU A 16 5.30 3.99 -2.92
C LEU A 16 3.92 3.42 -3.21
N ILE A 17 2.88 4.18 -2.88
CA ILE A 17 1.49 3.76 -3.06
C ILE A 17 0.78 4.73 -4.02
N TYR A 18 0.11 4.14 -5.00
CA TYR A 18 -0.58 4.79 -6.10
C TYR A 18 -2.06 4.41 -6.09
N PHE A 19 -2.93 5.30 -6.55
CA PHE A 19 -4.37 5.04 -6.63
C PHE A 19 -4.79 4.41 -7.97
N ASN A 20 -4.11 4.80 -9.05
CA ASN A 20 -4.53 4.47 -10.40
C ASN A 20 -3.32 4.37 -11.35
N GLU A 21 -3.60 3.93 -12.57
CA GLU A 21 -2.61 3.77 -13.63
C GLU A 21 -1.97 5.09 -14.08
N ASP A 22 -2.60 6.24 -13.79
CA ASP A 22 -2.04 7.58 -14.07
C ASP A 22 -0.79 7.91 -13.23
N GLU A 23 -0.36 6.98 -12.37
CA GLU A 23 0.87 7.07 -11.56
C GLU A 23 0.93 8.28 -10.62
N ALA A 24 -0.22 8.83 -10.23
CA ALA A 24 -0.27 9.85 -9.20
C ALA A 24 0.12 9.23 -7.84
N LYS A 25 1.39 9.39 -7.46
CA LYS A 25 1.89 9.01 -6.12
C LYS A 25 1.10 9.80 -5.08
N PHE A 26 0.34 9.10 -4.23
CA PHE A 26 -0.46 9.79 -3.22
C PHE A 26 0.15 9.67 -1.82
N THR A 27 0.83 8.56 -1.53
CA THR A 27 1.51 8.32 -0.25
C THR A 27 2.63 7.29 -0.39
N GLY A 28 3.35 7.06 0.69
CA GLY A 28 4.41 6.07 0.78
C GLY A 28 4.99 6.00 2.19
N ILE A 29 5.86 5.03 2.39
CA ILE A 29 6.55 4.81 3.65
C ILE A 29 8.03 4.54 3.39
N TRP A 30 8.82 4.70 4.44
CA TRP A 30 10.14 4.09 4.51
C TRP A 30 10.04 2.75 5.26
N GLN A 31 10.36 1.66 4.58
CA GLN A 31 10.41 0.33 5.14
C GLN A 31 11.85 -0.18 5.24
N SER A 32 12.24 -0.62 6.43
CA SER A 32 13.54 -1.23 6.68
C SER A 32 13.41 -2.24 7.81
N LYS A 33 14.07 -3.40 7.68
CA LYS A 33 14.14 -4.43 8.73
C LYS A 33 12.76 -4.79 9.32
N ASP A 34 11.75 -4.87 8.47
CA ASP A 34 10.41 -5.33 8.86
C ASP A 34 9.72 -4.47 9.92
N VAL A 35 10.09 -3.18 10.02
CA VAL A 35 9.58 -2.25 11.03
C VAL A 35 8.09 -1.95 10.84
N VAL A 36 7.64 -1.71 9.61
CA VAL A 36 6.24 -1.45 9.30
C VAL A 36 5.53 -2.75 8.96
N ARG A 37 4.41 -3.00 9.62
CA ARG A 37 3.55 -4.17 9.38
C ARG A 37 2.28 -3.79 8.64
N VAL A 38 1.56 -4.79 8.16
CA VAL A 38 0.27 -4.60 7.48
C VAL A 38 -0.71 -3.83 8.37
N VAL A 39 -0.88 -4.23 9.63
CA VAL A 39 -1.74 -3.51 10.60
C VAL A 39 -1.36 -2.04 10.77
N ASP A 40 -0.07 -1.70 10.77
CA ASP A 40 0.41 -0.33 10.90
C ASP A 40 0.01 0.48 9.64
N MET A 41 0.16 -0.13 8.46
CA MET A 41 -0.27 0.45 7.19
C MET A 41 -1.78 0.66 7.11
N VAL A 42 -2.58 -0.32 7.56
CA VAL A 42 -4.05 -0.19 7.60
C VAL A 42 -4.43 1.02 8.45
N HIS A 43 -3.88 1.09 9.66
CA HIS A 43 -4.16 2.18 10.59
C HIS A 43 -3.80 3.54 10.00
N ASP A 44 -2.60 3.69 9.43
CA ASP A 44 -2.16 4.94 8.84
C ASP A 44 -3.03 5.36 7.64
N LEU A 45 -3.40 4.41 6.78
CA LEU A 45 -4.24 4.69 5.62
C LEU A 45 -5.66 5.08 6.02
N GLU A 46 -6.25 4.44 7.03
CA GLU A 46 -7.58 4.79 7.57
C GLU A 46 -7.58 6.17 8.23
N LEU A 47 -6.50 6.55 8.91
CA LEU A 47 -6.39 7.88 9.53
C LEU A 47 -6.23 9.00 8.49
N CYS A 48 -5.49 8.72 7.42
CA CYS A 48 -5.08 9.75 6.47
C CYS A 48 -6.02 9.89 5.27
N PHE A 49 -6.82 8.86 4.97
CA PHE A 49 -7.59 8.78 3.74
C PHE A 49 -8.94 8.08 3.98
N VAL A 50 -9.97 8.58 3.30
CA VAL A 50 -11.29 7.94 3.26
C VAL A 50 -11.42 7.27 1.89
N PHE A 51 -11.49 5.94 1.87
CA PHE A 51 -11.66 5.17 0.66
C PHE A 51 -13.08 4.59 0.61
N GLU A 52 -13.86 4.96 -0.40
CA GLU A 52 -15.17 4.37 -0.62
C GLU A 52 -15.02 2.99 -1.27
N ALA A 53 -15.50 1.95 -0.58
CA ALA A 53 -15.55 0.61 -1.13
C ALA A 53 -16.57 0.56 -2.30
N PRO A 54 -16.29 -0.21 -3.37
CA PRO A 54 -17.16 -0.25 -4.53
C PRO A 54 -18.49 -0.99 -4.24
N GLY A 55 -19.60 -0.26 -4.39
CA GLY A 55 -20.96 -0.83 -4.52
C GLY A 55 -21.75 -1.04 -3.21
N PRO A 56 -23.02 -1.51 -3.31
CA PRO A 56 -23.91 -1.69 -2.17
C PRO A 56 -23.48 -2.83 -1.22
N ASP A 57 -22.66 -3.76 -1.71
CA ASP A 57 -22.10 -4.89 -0.94
C ASP A 57 -20.66 -4.60 -0.48
N ALA A 58 -20.45 -3.42 0.12
CA ALA A 58 -19.16 -2.97 0.64
C ALA A 58 -18.49 -3.95 1.62
N THR A 59 -19.25 -4.89 2.20
CA THR A 59 -18.76 -5.91 3.15
C THR A 59 -17.92 -7.01 2.49
N VAL A 60 -18.00 -7.16 1.16
CA VAL A 60 -17.27 -8.22 0.42
C VAL A 60 -15.89 -7.73 -0.04
N TRP A 61 -15.73 -6.42 -0.23
CA TRP A 61 -14.50 -5.82 -0.74
C TRP A 61 -13.54 -5.48 0.38
N GLN A 62 -12.31 -5.94 0.27
CA GLN A 62 -11.23 -5.65 1.21
C GLN A 62 -10.15 -4.81 0.53
N PRO A 63 -9.63 -3.78 1.19
CA PRO A 63 -8.53 -3.01 0.65
C PRO A 63 -7.27 -3.89 0.56
N ALA A 64 -6.44 -3.64 -0.44
CA ALA A 64 -5.21 -4.37 -0.68
C ALA A 64 -4.17 -3.51 -1.41
N LEU A 65 -2.90 -3.87 -1.25
CA LEU A 65 -1.78 -3.35 -2.02
C LEU A 65 -1.38 -4.37 -3.07
N LEU A 66 -1.58 -4.03 -4.33
CA LEU A 66 -1.15 -4.83 -5.47
C LEU A 66 0.19 -4.31 -5.98
N ARG A 67 1.23 -5.14 -5.93
CA ARG A 67 2.56 -4.76 -6.43
C ARG A 67 2.47 -4.45 -7.93
N LYS A 68 2.88 -3.23 -8.29
CA LYS A 68 3.06 -2.80 -9.67
C LYS A 68 4.31 -3.49 -10.22
N SER A 69 4.12 -4.65 -10.83
CA SER A 69 5.23 -5.42 -11.39
C SER A 69 5.67 -4.89 -12.75
N ILE A 70 6.98 -4.83 -12.98
CA ILE A 70 7.59 -4.62 -14.30
C ILE A 70 7.70 -5.96 -15.05
N ASN A 71 7.56 -7.11 -14.35
CA ASN A 71 7.64 -8.46 -14.90
C ASN A 71 6.41 -9.32 -14.56
N PRO A 72 5.84 -10.09 -15.51
CA PRO A 72 4.56 -10.77 -15.34
C PRO A 72 4.54 -11.97 -14.38
N THR A 73 5.68 -12.38 -13.82
CA THR A 73 5.82 -13.64 -13.07
C THR A 73 5.60 -13.56 -11.56
N GLY A 74 4.98 -12.49 -11.05
CA GLY A 74 4.62 -12.43 -9.63
C GLY A 74 3.92 -11.15 -9.20
N SER A 75 2.62 -11.06 -9.45
CA SER A 75 1.75 -10.08 -8.78
C SER A 75 1.69 -10.42 -7.29
N THR A 76 2.37 -9.63 -6.47
CA THR A 76 2.27 -9.75 -5.00
C THR A 76 1.09 -8.92 -4.54
N LEU A 77 0.08 -9.56 -3.97
CA LEU A 77 -1.08 -8.91 -3.35
C LEU A 77 -0.95 -8.97 -1.83
N ILE A 78 -1.02 -7.82 -1.17
CA ILE A 78 -1.05 -7.70 0.29
C ILE A 78 -2.43 -7.22 0.67
N VAL A 79 -3.25 -8.10 1.25
CA VAL A 79 -4.56 -7.71 1.80
C VAL A 79 -4.31 -6.85 3.04
N LEU A 80 -4.93 -5.67 3.09
CA LEU A 80 -4.83 -4.73 4.19
C LEU A 80 -5.82 -5.14 5.29
N ASP A 81 -5.43 -6.16 6.06
CA ASP A 81 -6.18 -6.67 7.21
C ASP A 81 -5.63 -6.10 8.52
N ALA A 82 -6.51 -5.48 9.32
CA ALA A 82 -6.19 -4.90 10.62
C ALA A 82 -5.69 -5.92 11.66
N GLN A 83 -5.85 -7.22 11.42
CA GLN A 83 -5.31 -8.30 12.26
C GLN A 83 -3.97 -8.85 11.75
N ASP A 84 -3.54 -8.49 10.53
CA ASP A 84 -2.31 -9.00 9.95
C ASP A 84 -1.07 -8.27 10.50
N ARG A 85 -0.23 -9.03 11.20
CA ARG A 85 1.01 -8.55 11.82
C ARG A 85 2.26 -8.87 11.01
N ARG A 86 2.11 -9.43 9.81
CA ARG A 86 3.24 -9.65 8.91
C ARG A 86 3.82 -8.29 8.49
N ALA A 87 5.12 -8.27 8.28
CA ALA A 87 5.81 -7.09 7.80
C ALA A 87 5.43 -6.78 6.36
N ILE A 88 5.36 -5.49 6.01
CA ILE A 88 5.39 -5.08 4.61
C ILE A 88 6.75 -5.49 4.05
N PRO A 89 6.84 -6.12 2.86
CA PRO A 89 8.11 -6.50 2.27
C PRO A 89 9.08 -5.33 2.22
N THR A 90 10.30 -5.54 2.71
CA THR A 90 11.37 -4.56 2.58
C THR A 90 11.90 -4.61 1.14
N PRO A 91 11.92 -3.47 0.41
CA PRO A 91 12.53 -3.43 -0.92
C PRO A 91 14.00 -3.83 -0.87
N ALA A 92 14.54 -4.35 -1.98
CA ALA A 92 15.97 -4.58 -2.12
C ALA A 92 16.75 -3.25 -2.03
N SER A 93 18.05 -3.31 -1.70
CA SER A 93 18.90 -2.10 -1.62
C SER A 93 18.79 -1.30 -2.92
N ASP A 94 18.58 0.01 -2.77
CA ASP A 94 18.50 0.98 -3.87
C ASP A 94 17.31 0.76 -4.84
N GLN A 95 16.31 0.00 -4.42
CA GLN A 95 15.06 -0.18 -5.15
C GLN A 95 13.87 0.42 -4.39
N GLU A 96 12.87 0.84 -5.16
CA GLU A 96 11.55 1.20 -4.66
C GLU A 96 10.56 0.10 -5.04
N ASP A 97 9.72 -0.28 -4.09
CA ASP A 97 8.52 -1.06 -4.43
C ASP A 97 7.35 -0.12 -4.65
N ARG A 98 6.62 -0.38 -5.73
CA ARG A 98 5.44 0.39 -6.12
C ARG A 98 4.21 -0.48 -5.97
N TYR A 99 3.18 0.05 -5.33
CA TYR A 99 1.92 -0.65 -5.12
C TYR A 99 0.74 0.20 -5.59
N PHE A 100 -0.25 -0.45 -6.19
CA PHE A 100 -1.57 0.14 -6.35
C PHE A 100 -2.42 -0.20 -5.13
N TYR A 101 -3.08 0.81 -4.58
CA TYR A 101 -4.17 0.61 -3.64
C TYR A 101 -5.41 0.17 -4.41
N VAL A 102 -5.91 -1.03 -4.14
CA VAL A 102 -7.03 -1.64 -4.84
C VAL A 102 -8.02 -2.24 -3.84
N PHE A 103 -9.25 -2.48 -4.30
CA PHE A 103 -10.19 -3.33 -3.58
C PHE A 103 -10.17 -4.74 -4.17
N HIS A 104 -10.00 -5.72 -3.31
CA HIS A 104 -9.96 -7.14 -3.63
C HIS A 104 -11.16 -7.86 -3.00
N SER A 105 -11.78 -8.76 -3.76
CA SER A 105 -12.77 -9.71 -3.25
C SER A 105 -12.19 -11.11 -3.40
N SER A 106 -12.30 -11.94 -2.36
CA SER A 106 -11.86 -13.34 -2.43
C SER A 106 -12.59 -14.14 -3.52
N GLN A 107 -13.78 -13.69 -3.94
CA GLN A 107 -14.55 -14.28 -5.04
C GLN A 107 -13.89 -14.08 -6.41
N CYS A 108 -12.92 -13.16 -6.52
CA CYS A 108 -12.19 -12.87 -7.77
C CYS A 108 -10.91 -13.71 -7.94
N THR A 109 -10.55 -14.56 -6.97
CA THR A 109 -9.48 -15.57 -7.15
C THR A 109 -10.02 -16.76 -7.94
N ARG A 110 -9.96 -16.67 -9.27
CA ARG A 110 -10.25 -17.79 -10.20
C ARG A 110 -8.99 -18.44 -10.72
#